data_AF-A0A5C6DSV1-F1
#
_entry.id   AF-A0A5C6DSV1-F1
#
_cell.length_a   1.000
_cell.length_b   1.000
_cell.length_c   1.000
_cell.angle_alpha   90.00
_cell.angle_beta   90.00
_cell.angle_gamma   90.00
#
_symmetry.space_group_name_H-M   'P 1'
#
loop_
_entity.id
_entity.type
_entity.pdbx_description
1 polymer ?
#
loop_
_entity_poly.entity_id
_entity_poly.type
_entity_poly.pdbx_seq_one_letter_code
_entity_poly.pdbx_strand_id
1 'polypeptide(L)'
;MRRETKLTATEKTIREKLAANLEMIEPGLSLIEQEYHLPNVWGGKGFVDILARDASDMLVIIELKRSNNSARQAIHEIFKYAALCRAQMGVPDHKVRCLVISTEWHELLVPFAESRARADMQMSGYELVVDSSGNPTVVAEVVVPELTGALDLFRTHSNFLFADKDDRDAASQRVIEAAKENGASGFITVLLEYEGHHPAVIHRFSVYLVPTAIAPNLRKPLEHFVMEENEDAEEGFDLQFAMQEELLGRVSGTLGAIADEFCIGSPEHFSAMLHQGWKPKKTLREGQLASSDFYSDEQIVQMIHGMEGANALQFMRVFKSSNQLDFDDAVKSSQRALLGNENWTLACDVLFSRGKLETTSVFADIYNCLCLPETLYAIAKNGDFGYSPKLQIVVNQSDGKSSEAFSGFVAWDGDTCPESPDVFFQSLSGGLENFYMQKQVGAAWQLDEKAMHLHGLTYGLVRLAIRDGAIASGSISYDGGETWRDTEPGIHACNLNDFVERNAKYVDAFTNYIDGYVGRF
;
A
#
# COMPACT_ATOMS: atom_id res chain seq x y z
N MET A 1 -44.51 -17.11 -12.98
CA MET A 1 -44.29 -17.59 -14.38
C MET A 1 -44.45 -16.42 -15.33
N ARG A 2 -43.36 -15.73 -15.70
CA ARG A 2 -43.33 -14.84 -16.87
C ARG A 2 -42.98 -15.70 -18.08
N ARG A 3 -43.84 -15.72 -19.10
CA ARG A 3 -43.53 -16.36 -20.40
C ARG A 3 -42.44 -15.53 -21.06
N GLU A 4 -41.24 -16.10 -21.19
CA GLU A 4 -40.20 -15.58 -22.09
C GLU A 4 -40.76 -15.57 -23.51
N THR A 5 -40.98 -14.37 -24.04
CA THR A 5 -41.33 -14.19 -25.44
C THR A 5 -40.01 -14.26 -26.19
N LYS A 6 -39.75 -15.38 -26.86
CA LYS A 6 -38.51 -15.60 -27.62
C LYS A 6 -38.40 -14.52 -28.71
N LEU A 7 -37.44 -13.60 -28.56
CA LEU A 7 -37.06 -12.63 -29.58
C LEU A 7 -36.74 -13.36 -30.90
N THR A 8 -37.46 -13.02 -31.97
CA THR A 8 -37.28 -13.58 -33.32
C THR A 8 -36.26 -12.81 -34.16
N ALA A 9 -35.87 -11.60 -33.73
CA ALA A 9 -34.92 -10.75 -34.44
C ALA A 9 -33.47 -11.22 -34.26
N THR A 10 -32.71 -11.22 -35.36
CA THR A 10 -31.29 -11.59 -35.35
C THR A 10 -30.42 -10.42 -34.92
N GLU A 11 -29.21 -10.69 -34.41
CA GLU A 11 -28.22 -9.65 -34.06
C GLU A 11 -27.94 -8.71 -35.24
N LYS A 12 -27.83 -9.29 -36.45
CA LYS A 12 -27.71 -8.55 -37.70
C LYS A 12 -28.84 -7.54 -37.91
N THR A 13 -30.10 -7.95 -37.73
CA THR A 13 -31.26 -7.05 -37.90
C THR A 13 -31.24 -5.90 -36.90
N ILE A 14 -30.82 -6.19 -35.66
CA ILE A 14 -30.71 -5.17 -34.60
C ILE A 14 -29.59 -4.18 -34.97
N ARG A 15 -28.43 -4.68 -35.41
CA ARG A 15 -27.29 -3.88 -35.86
C ARG A 15 -27.66 -2.95 -37.01
N GLU A 16 -28.30 -3.48 -38.06
CA GLU A 16 -28.71 -2.69 -39.23
C GLU A 16 -29.63 -1.53 -38.83
N LYS A 17 -30.58 -1.77 -37.93
CA LYS A 17 -31.51 -0.73 -37.44
C LYS A 17 -30.84 0.27 -36.51
N LEU A 18 -29.92 -0.18 -35.66
CA LEU A 18 -29.16 0.68 -34.76
C LEU A 18 -28.21 1.59 -35.56
N ALA A 19 -27.49 1.04 -36.54
CA ALA A 19 -26.60 1.80 -37.43
C ALA A 19 -27.34 2.83 -38.28
N ALA A 20 -28.60 2.58 -38.63
CA ALA A 20 -29.45 3.51 -39.35
C ALA A 20 -29.94 4.69 -38.49
N ASN A 21 -29.85 4.60 -37.16
CA ASN A 21 -30.33 5.63 -36.24
C ASN A 21 -29.41 5.77 -35.01
N LEU A 22 -28.13 6.07 -35.22
CA LEU A 22 -27.15 6.17 -34.13
C LEU A 22 -27.44 7.30 -33.12
N GLU A 23 -28.25 8.30 -33.50
CA GLU A 23 -28.71 9.37 -32.59
C GLU A 23 -29.43 8.84 -31.35
N MET A 24 -29.95 7.61 -31.41
CA MET A 24 -30.58 6.96 -30.25
C MET A 24 -29.60 6.59 -29.14
N ILE A 25 -28.30 6.46 -29.46
CA ILE A 25 -27.25 6.20 -28.48
C ILE A 25 -26.80 7.54 -27.89
N GLU A 26 -26.41 8.46 -28.76
CA GLU A 26 -26.07 9.84 -28.41
C GLU A 26 -26.17 10.76 -29.65
N PRO A 27 -26.44 12.07 -29.45
CA PRO A 27 -26.49 13.03 -30.54
C PRO A 27 -25.14 13.20 -31.25
N GLY A 28 -25.16 13.26 -32.60
CA GLY A 28 -23.98 13.59 -33.40
C GLY A 28 -23.10 12.40 -33.79
N LEU A 29 -23.50 11.16 -33.49
CA LEU A 29 -22.85 9.96 -34.04
C LEU A 29 -23.14 9.81 -35.54
N SER A 30 -22.08 9.65 -36.31
CA SER A 30 -22.13 9.41 -37.76
C SER A 30 -21.53 8.04 -38.09
N LEU A 31 -22.27 7.24 -38.86
CA LEU A 31 -21.84 5.91 -39.28
C LEU A 31 -20.64 6.02 -40.23
N ILE A 32 -19.55 5.30 -39.95
CA ILE A 32 -18.49 5.02 -40.93
C ILE A 32 -18.88 3.77 -41.71
N GLU A 33 -19.04 2.64 -41.02
CA GLU A 33 -19.33 1.35 -41.65
C GLU A 33 -19.88 0.33 -40.63
N GLN A 34 -20.62 -0.67 -41.12
CA GLN A 34 -21.06 -1.83 -40.35
C GLN A 34 -20.20 -3.04 -40.70
N GLU A 35 -19.98 -3.96 -39.75
CA GLU A 35 -19.09 -5.11 -39.95
C GLU A 35 -17.72 -4.68 -40.51
N TYR A 36 -17.16 -3.61 -39.95
CA TYR A 36 -15.91 -3.02 -40.45
C TYR A 36 -14.76 -4.01 -40.24
N HIS A 37 -14.16 -4.45 -41.34
CA HIS A 37 -13.08 -5.42 -41.31
C HIS A 37 -11.78 -4.76 -40.85
N LEU A 38 -11.31 -5.16 -39.67
CA LEU A 38 -9.97 -4.86 -39.19
C LEU A 38 -9.05 -6.02 -39.59
N PRO A 39 -8.04 -5.78 -40.45
CA PRO A 39 -7.01 -6.78 -40.71
C PRO A 39 -6.40 -7.26 -39.39
N ASN A 40 -5.91 -8.50 -39.34
CA ASN A 40 -5.18 -8.99 -38.17
C ASN A 40 -4.07 -9.91 -38.66
N VAL A 41 -2.83 -9.45 -38.57
CA VAL A 41 -1.67 -10.24 -38.98
C VAL A 41 -1.25 -11.27 -37.93
N TRP A 42 -1.85 -11.23 -36.73
CA TRP A 42 -1.51 -12.06 -35.57
C TRP A 42 -2.60 -13.05 -35.16
N GLY A 43 -3.70 -13.19 -35.93
CA GLY A 43 -4.77 -14.13 -35.56
C GLY A 43 -6.04 -14.04 -36.41
N GLY A 44 -7.17 -14.40 -35.80
CA GLY A 44 -8.48 -14.39 -36.45
C GLY A 44 -8.90 -12.99 -36.92
N LYS A 45 -9.66 -12.93 -38.02
CA LYS A 45 -10.21 -11.69 -38.59
C LYS A 45 -11.06 -10.94 -37.54
N GLY A 46 -10.94 -9.61 -37.50
CA GLY A 46 -11.77 -8.76 -36.65
C GLY A 46 -12.85 -8.05 -37.48
N PHE A 47 -14.08 -8.07 -37.01
CA PHE A 47 -15.17 -7.29 -37.61
C PHE A 47 -15.83 -6.48 -36.51
N VAL A 48 -15.69 -5.15 -36.56
CA VAL A 48 -16.39 -4.26 -35.65
C VAL A 48 -17.85 -4.24 -36.05
N ASP A 49 -18.78 -4.47 -35.11
CA ASP A 49 -20.21 -4.44 -35.41
C ASP A 49 -20.60 -3.11 -36.07
N ILE A 50 -20.32 -1.99 -35.40
CA ILE A 50 -20.54 -0.66 -35.96
C ILE A 50 -19.33 0.23 -35.66
N LEU A 51 -18.76 0.82 -36.70
CA LEU A 51 -17.73 1.85 -36.59
C LEU A 51 -18.34 3.21 -36.91
N ALA A 52 -18.13 4.20 -36.04
CA ALA A 52 -18.72 5.53 -36.16
C ALA A 52 -17.73 6.65 -35.78
N ARG A 53 -18.11 7.90 -36.04
CA ARG A 53 -17.46 9.10 -35.49
C ARG A 53 -18.45 9.91 -34.69
N ASP A 54 -18.03 10.43 -33.55
CA ASP A 54 -18.83 11.37 -32.77
C ASP A 54 -18.65 12.83 -33.23
N ALA A 55 -19.36 13.74 -32.57
CA ALA A 55 -19.33 15.17 -32.87
C ALA A 55 -17.96 15.84 -32.59
N SER A 56 -17.05 15.17 -31.87
CA SER A 56 -15.70 15.66 -31.55
C SER A 56 -14.62 15.02 -32.42
N ASP A 57 -15.02 14.33 -33.50
CA ASP A 57 -14.15 13.56 -34.40
C ASP A 57 -13.32 12.50 -33.64
N MET A 58 -13.92 11.86 -32.63
CA MET A 58 -13.38 10.64 -32.05
C MET A 58 -13.93 9.42 -32.79
N LEU A 59 -13.07 8.42 -32.97
CA LEU A 59 -13.47 7.14 -33.52
C LEU A 59 -14.21 6.34 -32.45
N VAL A 60 -15.40 5.86 -32.80
CA VAL A 60 -16.31 5.16 -31.89
C VAL A 60 -16.48 3.72 -32.35
N ILE A 61 -15.99 2.79 -31.54
CA ILE A 61 -16.13 1.34 -31.75
C ILE A 61 -17.36 0.89 -30.96
N ILE A 62 -18.37 0.35 -31.63
CA ILE A 62 -19.61 -0.07 -30.98
C ILE A 62 -19.76 -1.59 -31.14
N GLU A 63 -19.86 -2.29 -30.02
CA GLU A 63 -20.07 -3.74 -29.95
C GLU A 63 -21.48 -4.06 -29.46
N LEU A 64 -22.22 -4.88 -30.19
CA LEU A 64 -23.64 -5.17 -29.94
C LEU A 64 -23.84 -6.62 -29.50
N LYS A 65 -24.41 -6.86 -28.32
CA LYS A 65 -24.71 -8.21 -27.81
C LYS A 65 -26.17 -8.41 -27.44
N ARG A 66 -26.80 -9.46 -27.97
CA ARG A 66 -28.22 -9.79 -27.73
C ARG A 66 -28.49 -10.95 -26.76
N SER A 67 -27.46 -11.59 -26.21
CA SER A 67 -27.61 -12.80 -25.40
C SER A 67 -26.52 -12.93 -24.35
N ASN A 68 -26.81 -13.57 -23.23
CA ASN A 68 -25.81 -13.83 -22.17
C ASN A 68 -24.56 -14.54 -22.71
N ASN A 69 -24.74 -15.55 -23.58
CA ASN A 69 -23.61 -16.28 -24.16
C ASN A 69 -22.66 -15.38 -24.97
N SER A 70 -23.20 -14.45 -25.75
CA SER A 70 -22.40 -13.53 -26.56
C SER A 70 -21.91 -12.33 -25.74
N ALA A 71 -22.63 -11.92 -24.69
CA ALA A 71 -22.24 -10.83 -23.79
C ALA A 71 -20.87 -11.09 -23.12
N ARG A 72 -20.57 -12.35 -22.74
CA ARG A 72 -19.27 -12.74 -22.17
C ARG A 72 -18.06 -12.42 -23.08
N GLN A 73 -18.26 -12.27 -24.39
CA GLN A 73 -17.19 -12.04 -25.36
C GLN A 73 -16.95 -10.55 -25.66
N ALA A 74 -17.91 -9.67 -25.32
CA ALA A 74 -17.92 -8.27 -25.73
C ALA A 74 -16.63 -7.52 -25.33
N ILE A 75 -16.16 -7.74 -24.10
CA ILE A 75 -14.96 -7.09 -23.57
C ILE A 75 -13.72 -7.49 -24.37
N HIS A 76 -13.54 -8.79 -24.65
CA HIS A 76 -12.43 -9.27 -25.47
C HIS A 76 -12.47 -8.70 -26.88
N GLU A 77 -13.66 -8.56 -27.46
CA GLU A 77 -13.83 -7.98 -28.79
C GLU A 77 -13.48 -6.50 -28.83
N ILE A 78 -13.95 -5.72 -27.86
CA ILE A 78 -13.60 -4.30 -27.77
C ILE A 78 -12.10 -4.09 -27.59
N PHE A 79 -11.43 -4.82 -26.68
CA PHE A 79 -9.99 -4.70 -26.51
C PHE A 79 -9.22 -5.04 -27.79
N LYS A 80 -9.66 -6.11 -28.47
CA LYS A 80 -9.09 -6.51 -29.77
C LYS A 80 -9.28 -5.40 -30.81
N TYR A 81 -10.47 -4.83 -30.94
CA TYR A 81 -10.75 -3.80 -31.94
C TYR A 81 -10.00 -2.50 -31.66
N ALA A 82 -10.00 -2.03 -30.40
CA ALA A 82 -9.23 -0.85 -30.02
C ALA A 82 -7.73 -1.02 -30.31
N ALA A 83 -7.16 -2.19 -29.96
CA ALA A 83 -5.76 -2.49 -30.26
C ALA A 83 -5.46 -2.51 -31.77
N LEU A 84 -6.33 -3.12 -32.58
CA LEU A 84 -6.16 -3.20 -34.04
C LEU A 84 -6.32 -1.82 -34.71
N CYS A 85 -7.27 -1.00 -34.26
CA CYS A 85 -7.42 0.38 -34.76
C CYS A 85 -6.16 1.20 -34.50
N ARG A 86 -5.58 1.12 -33.29
CA ARG A 86 -4.30 1.80 -32.98
C ARG A 86 -3.17 1.30 -33.87
N ALA A 87 -2.97 -0.01 -33.90
CA ALA A 87 -1.82 -0.63 -34.56
C ALA A 87 -1.86 -0.50 -36.10
N GLN A 88 -3.04 -0.46 -36.71
CA GLN A 88 -3.19 -0.57 -38.16
C GLN A 88 -3.76 0.67 -38.83
N MET A 89 -4.57 1.46 -38.12
CA MET A 89 -5.13 2.69 -38.66
C MET A 89 -4.37 3.93 -38.15
N GLY A 90 -3.43 3.77 -37.22
CA GLY A 90 -2.61 4.87 -36.69
C GLY A 90 -3.40 5.88 -35.86
N VAL A 91 -4.55 5.46 -35.30
CA VAL A 91 -5.41 6.33 -34.50
C VAL A 91 -4.83 6.45 -33.09
N PRO A 92 -4.58 7.66 -32.57
CA PRO A 92 -4.10 7.86 -31.20
C PRO A 92 -5.10 7.37 -30.14
N ASP A 93 -4.60 6.93 -28.99
CA ASP A 93 -5.41 6.38 -27.89
C ASP A 93 -6.52 7.34 -27.42
N HIS A 94 -6.18 8.62 -27.27
CA HIS A 94 -7.11 9.68 -26.87
C HIS A 94 -8.14 10.05 -27.97
N LYS A 95 -8.11 9.39 -29.14
CA LYS A 95 -9.06 9.56 -30.24
C LYS A 95 -9.94 8.32 -30.47
N VAL A 96 -9.86 7.32 -29.59
CA VAL A 96 -10.69 6.11 -29.66
C VAL A 96 -11.53 5.98 -28.39
N ARG A 97 -12.82 5.73 -28.55
CA ARG A 97 -13.71 5.32 -27.46
C ARG A 97 -14.57 4.14 -27.86
N CYS A 98 -14.98 3.35 -26.88
CA CYS A 98 -15.66 2.08 -27.10
C CYS A 98 -17.02 2.04 -26.39
N LEU A 99 -18.04 1.59 -27.10
CA LEU A 99 -19.39 1.43 -26.59
C LEU A 99 -19.77 -0.06 -26.58
N VAL A 100 -20.23 -0.56 -25.43
CA VAL A 100 -20.91 -1.87 -25.36
C VAL A 100 -22.40 -1.62 -25.29
N ILE A 101 -23.14 -2.19 -26.23
CA ILE A 101 -24.61 -2.11 -26.25
C ILE A 101 -25.15 -3.53 -26.09
N SER A 102 -25.89 -3.78 -25.00
CA SER A 102 -26.40 -5.12 -24.76
C SER A 102 -27.81 -5.16 -24.17
N THR A 103 -28.55 -6.19 -24.56
CA THR A 103 -29.82 -6.57 -23.91
C THR A 103 -29.61 -7.36 -22.62
N GLU A 104 -28.39 -7.83 -22.35
CA GLU A 104 -28.09 -8.74 -21.24
C GLU A 104 -26.80 -8.31 -20.53
N TRP A 105 -26.93 -7.88 -19.28
CA TRP A 105 -25.80 -7.37 -18.48
C TRP A 105 -25.38 -8.29 -17.34
N HIS A 106 -26.12 -9.36 -17.07
CA HIS A 106 -25.92 -10.20 -15.88
C HIS A 106 -24.47 -10.74 -15.76
N GLU A 107 -23.88 -11.20 -16.86
CA GLU A 107 -22.50 -11.73 -16.89
C GLU A 107 -21.47 -10.76 -17.46
N LEU A 108 -21.91 -9.58 -17.90
CA LEU A 108 -21.08 -8.55 -18.52
C LEU A 108 -20.78 -7.40 -17.56
N LEU A 109 -21.67 -7.13 -16.60
CA LEU A 109 -21.58 -5.95 -15.73
C LEU A 109 -20.28 -5.89 -14.93
N VAL A 110 -19.89 -6.99 -14.27
CA VAL A 110 -18.66 -7.02 -13.45
C VAL A 110 -17.40 -6.93 -14.32
N PRO A 111 -17.22 -7.74 -15.39
CA PRO A 111 -16.08 -7.58 -16.30
C PRO A 111 -16.01 -6.19 -16.95
N PHE A 112 -17.15 -5.60 -17.30
CA PHE A 112 -17.23 -4.25 -17.85
C PHE A 112 -16.84 -3.20 -16.82
N ALA A 113 -17.32 -3.30 -15.58
CA ALA A 113 -16.97 -2.41 -14.49
C ALA A 113 -15.46 -2.40 -14.23
N GLU A 114 -14.85 -3.58 -14.12
CA GLU A 114 -13.41 -3.75 -13.91
C GLU A 114 -12.60 -3.19 -15.09
N SER A 115 -13.03 -3.48 -16.32
CA SER A 115 -12.36 -2.99 -17.53
C SER A 115 -12.44 -1.47 -17.63
N ARG A 116 -13.61 -0.87 -17.36
CA ARG A 116 -13.80 0.59 -17.38
C ARG A 116 -12.95 1.29 -16.31
N ALA A 117 -12.75 0.66 -15.15
CA ALA A 117 -11.96 1.23 -14.06
C ALA A 117 -10.45 1.13 -14.28
N ARG A 118 -9.96 0.12 -15.02
CA ARG A 118 -8.52 -0.16 -15.15
C ARG A 118 -7.94 -0.04 -16.56
N ALA A 119 -8.78 0.01 -17.59
CA ALA A 119 -8.29 0.16 -18.95
C ALA A 119 -8.00 1.62 -19.27
N ASP A 120 -6.89 1.87 -19.95
CA ASP A 120 -6.57 3.16 -20.58
C ASP A 120 -7.40 3.37 -21.84
N MET A 121 -8.73 3.27 -21.72
CA MET A 121 -9.67 3.37 -22.82
C MET A 121 -11.00 3.91 -22.33
N GLN A 122 -11.54 4.89 -23.04
CA GLN A 122 -12.87 5.41 -22.74
C GLN A 122 -13.92 4.36 -23.10
N MET A 123 -14.66 3.87 -22.11
CA MET A 123 -15.69 2.84 -22.26
C MET A 123 -17.03 3.30 -21.68
N SER A 124 -18.10 3.15 -22.45
CA SER A 124 -19.47 3.37 -22.00
C SER A 124 -20.36 2.18 -22.35
N GLY A 125 -21.34 1.89 -21.50
CA GLY A 125 -22.19 0.72 -21.60
C GLY A 125 -23.65 1.13 -21.66
N TYR A 126 -24.43 0.60 -22.59
CA TYR A 126 -25.85 0.95 -22.74
C TYR A 126 -26.74 -0.28 -22.71
N GLU A 127 -27.87 -0.15 -22.00
CA GLU A 127 -28.93 -1.15 -22.03
C GLU A 127 -29.78 -1.00 -23.29
N LEU A 128 -29.95 -2.11 -23.99
CA LEU A 128 -30.75 -2.20 -25.19
C LEU A 128 -32.03 -2.97 -24.90
N VAL A 129 -33.18 -2.38 -25.23
CA VAL A 129 -34.45 -3.09 -25.31
C VAL A 129 -34.79 -3.31 -26.77
N VAL A 130 -35.22 -4.52 -27.11
CA VAL A 130 -35.59 -4.88 -28.48
C VAL A 130 -37.04 -5.35 -28.48
N ASP A 131 -37.87 -4.77 -29.34
CA ASP A 131 -39.26 -5.18 -29.47
C ASP A 131 -39.42 -6.50 -30.27
N SER A 132 -40.65 -7.01 -30.37
CA SER A 132 -40.96 -8.24 -31.11
C SER A 132 -40.69 -8.14 -32.62
N SER A 133 -40.56 -6.93 -33.17
CA SER A 133 -40.22 -6.65 -34.56
C SER A 133 -38.72 -6.40 -34.76
N GLY A 134 -37.92 -6.54 -33.71
CA GLY A 134 -36.49 -6.32 -33.74
C GLY A 134 -36.07 -4.86 -33.78
N ASN A 135 -36.96 -3.92 -33.42
CA ASN A 135 -36.59 -2.50 -33.34
C ASN A 135 -35.82 -2.26 -32.03
N PRO A 136 -34.58 -1.75 -32.11
CA PRO A 136 -33.83 -1.38 -30.92
C PRO A 136 -34.39 -0.10 -30.31
N THR A 137 -34.36 -0.02 -28.98
CA THR A 137 -34.49 1.21 -28.19
C THR A 137 -33.37 1.18 -27.16
N VAL A 138 -32.42 2.11 -27.30
CA VAL A 138 -31.37 2.31 -26.31
C VAL A 138 -32.00 3.08 -25.17
N VAL A 139 -31.93 2.50 -23.97
CA VAL A 139 -32.71 2.99 -22.83
C VAL A 139 -31.92 4.00 -22.01
N ALA A 140 -30.76 3.58 -21.51
CA ALA A 140 -29.91 4.39 -20.66
C ALA A 140 -28.48 3.82 -20.64
N GLU A 141 -27.53 4.67 -20.22
CA GLU A 141 -26.21 4.17 -19.79
C GLU A 141 -26.40 3.27 -18.56
N VAL A 142 -25.72 2.13 -18.56
CA VAL A 142 -25.78 1.18 -17.46
C VAL A 142 -25.09 1.75 -16.23
N VAL A 143 -25.77 1.67 -15.09
CA VAL A 143 -25.19 2.00 -13.80
C VAL A 143 -24.14 0.94 -13.46
N VAL A 144 -22.88 1.34 -13.58
CA VAL A 144 -21.74 0.48 -13.28
C VAL A 144 -21.55 0.44 -11.77
N PRO A 145 -21.50 -0.75 -11.15
CA PRO A 145 -21.20 -0.85 -9.73
C PRO A 145 -19.77 -0.38 -9.48
N GLU A 146 -19.58 0.41 -8.42
CA GLU A 146 -18.24 0.69 -7.89
C GLU A 146 -17.75 -0.58 -7.21
N LEU A 147 -16.87 -1.32 -7.90
CA LEU A 147 -16.21 -2.46 -7.30
C LEU A 147 -15.27 -1.92 -6.22
N THR A 148 -15.49 -2.33 -4.96
CA THR A 148 -14.53 -2.04 -3.90
C THR A 148 -13.16 -2.55 -4.33
N GLY A 149 -12.17 -1.63 -4.32
CA GLY A 149 -10.81 -1.90 -4.75
C GLY A 149 -10.10 -2.95 -3.89
N ALA A 150 -8.82 -3.17 -4.18
CA ALA A 150 -7.97 -4.06 -3.38
C ALA A 150 -8.07 -3.72 -1.88
N LEU A 151 -7.88 -4.74 -1.04
CA LEU A 151 -7.83 -4.56 0.41
C LEU A 151 -6.71 -3.56 0.74
N ASP A 152 -7.08 -2.46 1.38
CA ASP A 152 -6.16 -1.41 1.81
C ASP A 152 -6.45 -1.12 3.28
N LEU A 153 -5.49 -1.36 4.16
CA LEU A 153 -5.64 -1.09 5.59
C LEU A 153 -5.30 0.38 5.83
N PHE A 154 -6.15 1.07 6.58
CA PHE A 154 -5.90 2.47 6.91
C PHE A 154 -4.62 2.60 7.70
N ARG A 155 -3.90 3.69 7.49
CA ARG A 155 -2.63 3.91 8.21
C ARG A 155 -2.87 4.18 9.69
N THR A 156 -3.96 4.85 10.00
CA THR A 156 -4.32 5.15 11.38
C THR A 156 -5.34 4.13 11.87
N HIS A 157 -5.17 3.74 13.12
CA HIS A 157 -6.00 2.80 13.82
C HIS A 157 -6.54 3.43 15.10
N SER A 158 -7.48 2.78 15.76
CA SER A 158 -7.97 3.17 17.08
C SER A 158 -7.70 2.07 18.10
N ASN A 159 -7.06 2.42 19.20
CA ASN A 159 -6.77 1.49 20.29
C ASN A 159 -7.52 1.91 21.56
N PHE A 160 -8.50 1.12 21.95
CA PHE A 160 -9.29 1.31 23.16
C PHE A 160 -8.78 0.36 24.23
N LEU A 161 -8.31 0.90 25.36
CA LEU A 161 -7.66 0.18 26.44
C LEU A 161 -8.59 0.07 27.66
N PHE A 162 -8.57 -1.10 28.30
CA PHE A 162 -9.44 -1.45 29.41
C PHE A 162 -8.66 -2.14 30.54
N ALA A 163 -9.03 -1.82 31.78
CA ALA A 163 -8.55 -2.51 32.97
C ALA A 163 -9.15 -3.92 33.11
N ASP A 164 -10.42 -4.08 32.71
CA ASP A 164 -11.19 -5.31 32.85
C ASP A 164 -11.51 -5.97 31.49
N LYS A 165 -11.57 -7.31 31.50
CA LYS A 165 -11.83 -8.11 30.29
C LYS A 165 -13.28 -8.05 29.86
N ASP A 166 -14.22 -8.08 30.80
CA ASP A 166 -15.65 -8.10 30.50
C ASP A 166 -16.08 -6.75 29.91
N ASP A 167 -15.49 -5.65 30.39
CA ASP A 167 -15.68 -4.31 29.83
C ASP A 167 -15.15 -4.23 28.38
N ARG A 168 -13.96 -4.78 28.11
CA ARG A 168 -13.40 -4.90 26.74
C ARG A 168 -14.34 -5.70 25.83
N ASP A 169 -14.78 -6.87 26.30
CA ASP A 169 -15.64 -7.77 25.53
C ASP A 169 -17.00 -7.09 25.21
N ALA A 170 -17.60 -6.37 26.16
CA ALA A 170 -18.82 -5.59 25.95
C ALA A 170 -18.61 -4.42 24.98
N ALA A 171 -17.50 -3.67 25.14
CA ALA A 171 -17.17 -2.54 24.28
C ALA A 171 -16.88 -2.94 22.83
N SER A 172 -16.34 -4.14 22.59
CA SER A 172 -15.98 -4.60 21.25
C SER A 172 -17.16 -4.56 20.27
N GLN A 173 -18.36 -4.94 20.71
CA GLN A 173 -19.56 -4.90 19.90
C GLN A 173 -19.98 -3.46 19.59
N ARG A 174 -19.86 -2.55 20.58
CA ARG A 174 -20.20 -1.14 20.39
C ARG A 174 -19.22 -0.43 19.45
N VAL A 175 -17.94 -0.79 19.48
CA VAL A 175 -16.92 -0.29 18.52
C VAL A 175 -17.28 -0.67 17.09
N ILE A 176 -17.69 -1.93 16.86
CA ILE A 176 -18.13 -2.42 15.54
C ILE A 176 -19.36 -1.66 15.06
N GLU A 177 -20.34 -1.45 15.93
CA GLU A 177 -21.55 -0.69 15.61
C GLU A 177 -21.23 0.75 15.27
N ALA A 178 -20.41 1.43 16.08
CA ALA A 178 -20.00 2.81 15.81
C ALA A 178 -19.23 2.94 14.48
N ALA A 179 -18.36 1.98 14.16
CA ALA A 179 -17.66 1.95 12.86
C ALA A 179 -18.65 1.89 11.69
N LYS A 180 -19.66 1.01 11.78
CA LYS A 180 -20.72 0.88 10.76
C LYS A 180 -21.60 2.13 10.68
N GLU A 181 -22.04 2.66 11.82
CA GLU A 181 -22.87 3.87 11.94
C GLU A 181 -22.21 5.08 11.28
N ASN A 182 -20.87 5.18 11.36
CA ASN A 182 -20.10 6.28 10.80
C ASN A 182 -19.57 6.04 9.39
N GLY A 183 -19.95 4.92 8.75
CA GLY A 183 -19.65 4.68 7.34
C GLY A 183 -18.33 3.97 7.04
N ALA A 184 -17.76 3.25 8.00
CA ALA A 184 -16.72 2.25 7.69
C ALA A 184 -17.40 1.03 7.03
N SER A 185 -17.14 0.81 5.73
CA SER A 185 -17.72 -0.29 4.96
C SER A 185 -16.90 -1.59 5.01
N GLY A 186 -15.67 -1.50 5.51
CA GLY A 186 -14.80 -2.63 5.82
C GLY A 186 -13.83 -2.26 6.92
N PHE A 187 -13.56 -3.21 7.82
CA PHE A 187 -12.65 -3.04 8.94
C PHE A 187 -12.32 -4.38 9.61
N ILE A 188 -11.24 -4.38 10.39
CA ILE A 188 -10.80 -5.47 11.25
C ILE A 188 -10.83 -4.97 12.69
N THR A 189 -11.29 -5.81 13.61
CA THR A 189 -11.17 -5.55 15.05
C THR A 189 -10.40 -6.69 15.71
N VAL A 190 -9.29 -6.37 16.37
CA VAL A 190 -8.46 -7.34 17.09
C VAL A 190 -8.64 -7.12 18.59
N LEU A 191 -9.00 -8.20 19.28
CA LEU A 191 -9.06 -8.21 20.74
C LEU A 191 -7.70 -8.64 21.28
N LEU A 192 -7.00 -7.73 21.95
CA LEU A 192 -5.65 -7.94 22.47
C LEU A 192 -5.69 -8.12 23.99
N GLU A 193 -4.76 -8.93 24.52
CA GLU A 193 -4.52 -9.08 25.96
C GLU A 193 -3.03 -8.97 26.25
N TYR A 194 -2.67 -8.21 27.28
CA TYR A 194 -1.29 -8.06 27.73
C TYR A 194 -0.86 -9.26 28.59
N GLU A 195 0.08 -10.06 28.10
CA GLU A 195 0.63 -11.23 28.82
C GLU A 195 2.05 -10.99 29.35
N GLY A 196 2.60 -9.78 29.17
CA GLY A 196 3.90 -9.43 29.72
C GLY A 196 3.88 -9.16 31.24
N HIS A 197 5.03 -8.72 31.76
CA HIS A 197 5.27 -8.51 33.18
C HIS A 197 5.61 -7.07 33.56
N HIS A 198 5.49 -6.12 32.62
CA HIS A 198 5.89 -4.73 32.86
C HIS A 198 4.87 -4.04 33.80
N PRO A 199 5.31 -3.54 34.97
CA PRO A 199 4.39 -3.04 36.00
C PRO A 199 3.64 -1.76 35.60
N ALA A 200 4.13 -1.01 34.62
CA ALA A 200 3.45 0.19 34.12
C ALA A 200 2.24 -0.11 33.22
N VAL A 201 2.02 -1.36 32.79
CA VAL A 201 0.86 -1.71 31.96
C VAL A 201 -0.34 -1.98 32.87
N ILE A 202 -1.14 -0.94 33.11
CA ILE A 202 -2.30 -0.98 34.02
C ILE A 202 -3.61 -1.35 33.31
N HIS A 203 -3.77 -0.97 32.04
CA HIS A 203 -4.87 -1.38 31.18
C HIS A 203 -4.41 -2.57 30.33
N ARG A 204 -4.85 -3.78 30.66
CA ARG A 204 -4.31 -5.04 30.10
C ARG A 204 -5.15 -5.66 28.98
N PHE A 205 -6.26 -5.03 28.63
CA PHE A 205 -7.18 -5.52 27.60
C PHE A 205 -7.38 -4.42 26.55
N SER A 206 -7.45 -4.80 25.27
CA SER A 206 -7.63 -3.82 24.18
C SER A 206 -8.64 -4.29 23.13
N VAL A 207 -9.39 -3.33 22.60
CA VAL A 207 -10.09 -3.41 21.32
C VAL A 207 -9.31 -2.56 20.32
N TYR A 208 -8.73 -3.19 19.30
CA TYR A 208 -7.92 -2.52 18.30
C TYR A 208 -8.65 -2.51 16.95
N LEU A 209 -9.05 -1.33 16.47
CA LEU A 209 -9.84 -1.15 15.25
C LEU A 209 -8.96 -0.66 14.10
N VAL A 210 -9.01 -1.38 12.97
CA VAL A 210 -8.30 -1.08 11.73
C VAL A 210 -9.29 -1.00 10.58
N PRO A 211 -9.72 0.20 10.16
CA PRO A 211 -10.59 0.32 8.99
C PRO A 211 -9.87 -0.05 7.69
N THR A 212 -10.65 -0.48 6.71
CA THR A 212 -10.15 -0.88 5.38
C THR A 212 -10.92 -0.24 4.22
N ALA A 213 -12.08 0.36 4.49
CA ALA A 213 -12.83 1.07 3.47
C ALA A 213 -13.80 2.10 4.03
N ILE A 214 -13.91 3.22 3.32
CA ILE A 214 -14.98 4.21 3.49
C ILE A 214 -16.16 3.80 2.61
N ALA A 215 -17.38 3.87 3.14
CA ALA A 215 -18.60 3.61 2.39
C ALA A 215 -18.69 4.52 1.14
N PRO A 216 -19.02 3.99 -0.06
CA PRO A 216 -19.05 4.76 -1.30
C PRO A 216 -19.87 6.05 -1.22
N ASN A 217 -21.02 6.00 -0.55
CA ASN A 217 -21.91 7.14 -0.37
C ASN A 217 -21.34 8.24 0.55
N LEU A 218 -20.30 7.94 1.34
CA LEU A 218 -19.65 8.88 2.25
C LEU A 218 -18.39 9.51 1.66
N ARG A 219 -17.78 8.91 0.62
CA ARG A 219 -16.51 9.40 0.03
C ARG A 219 -16.57 10.86 -0.38
N LYS A 220 -17.49 11.25 -1.26
CA LYS A 220 -17.62 12.65 -1.73
C LYS A 220 -17.99 13.64 -0.61
N PRO A 221 -18.97 13.36 0.27
CA PRO A 221 -19.24 14.24 1.40
C PRO A 221 -18.03 14.43 2.33
N LEU A 222 -17.25 13.37 2.56
CA LEU A 222 -16.08 13.42 3.43
C LEU A 222 -14.91 14.14 2.78
N GLU A 223 -14.67 13.90 1.50
CA GLU A 223 -13.72 14.64 0.68
C GLU A 223 -14.02 16.14 0.72
N HIS A 224 -15.27 16.52 0.48
CA HIS A 224 -15.68 17.93 0.54
C HIS A 224 -15.41 18.55 1.92
N PHE A 225 -15.81 17.88 2.99
CA PHE A 225 -15.56 18.34 4.36
C PHE A 225 -14.07 18.51 4.65
N VAL A 226 -13.24 17.51 4.30
CA VAL A 226 -11.80 17.56 4.53
C VAL A 226 -11.15 18.68 3.73
N MET A 227 -11.57 18.91 2.49
CA MET A 227 -11.07 20.01 1.67
C MET A 227 -11.49 21.39 2.21
N GLU A 228 -12.69 21.53 2.76
CA GLU A 228 -13.14 22.77 3.42
C GLU A 228 -12.37 23.05 4.72
N GLU A 229 -12.09 22.04 5.54
CA GLU A 229 -11.29 22.20 6.76
C GLU A 229 -9.80 22.47 6.48
N ASN A 230 -9.34 22.17 5.26
CA ASN A 230 -7.94 22.32 4.83
C ASN A 230 -7.83 23.21 3.58
N GLU A 231 -8.58 24.32 3.52
CA GLU A 231 -8.57 25.25 2.38
C GLU A 231 -7.16 25.76 2.02
N ASP A 232 -6.27 25.88 3.01
CA ASP A 232 -4.88 26.33 2.85
C ASP A 232 -3.87 25.16 2.75
N ALA A 233 -4.32 23.96 2.37
CA ALA A 233 -3.47 22.78 2.26
C ALA A 233 -2.24 23.02 1.37
N GLU A 234 -1.05 22.68 1.89
CA GLU A 234 0.21 22.82 1.18
C GLU A 234 0.43 21.71 0.13
N GLU A 235 1.45 21.90 -0.71
CA GLU A 235 1.90 20.90 -1.67
C GLU A 235 2.30 19.60 -0.94
N GLY A 236 1.65 18.48 -1.28
CA GLY A 236 1.86 17.20 -0.60
C GLY A 236 0.76 16.81 0.39
N PHE A 237 -0.34 17.56 0.50
CA PHE A 237 -1.51 17.16 1.28
C PHE A 237 -2.09 15.81 0.82
N ASP A 238 -2.11 14.85 1.73
CA ASP A 238 -2.69 13.52 1.50
C ASP A 238 -4.17 13.51 1.89
N LEU A 239 -5.02 13.86 0.92
CA LEU A 239 -6.47 13.87 1.06
C LEU A 239 -7.02 12.51 1.51
N GLN A 240 -6.46 11.41 1.00
CA GLN A 240 -6.91 10.07 1.38
C GLN A 240 -6.62 9.81 2.86
N PHE A 241 -5.41 10.12 3.33
CA PHE A 241 -5.06 10.00 4.74
C PHE A 241 -5.95 10.88 5.63
N ALA A 242 -6.17 12.15 5.25
CA ALA A 242 -7.03 13.05 6.02
C ALA A 242 -8.50 12.56 6.10
N MET A 243 -9.02 11.97 5.02
CA MET A 243 -10.33 11.31 5.05
C MET A 243 -10.37 10.08 5.98
N GLN A 244 -9.28 9.31 6.05
CA GLN A 244 -9.16 8.17 6.97
C GLN A 244 -9.19 8.64 8.44
N GLU A 245 -8.44 9.71 8.76
CA GLU A 245 -8.43 10.34 10.09
C GLU A 245 -9.82 10.83 10.50
N GLU A 246 -10.49 11.56 9.61
CA GLU A 246 -11.81 12.11 9.88
C GLU A 246 -12.85 11.00 10.15
N LEU A 247 -12.81 9.90 9.39
CA LEU A 247 -13.68 8.75 9.66
C LEU A 247 -13.46 8.22 11.08
N LEU A 248 -12.20 8.01 11.48
CA LEU A 248 -11.87 7.52 12.83
C LEU A 248 -12.22 8.53 13.92
N GLY A 249 -12.09 9.82 13.65
CA GLY A 249 -12.54 10.90 14.51
C GLY A 249 -14.04 10.80 14.80
N ARG A 250 -14.87 10.58 13.76
CA ARG A 250 -16.33 10.38 13.90
C ARG A 250 -16.69 9.12 14.69
N VAL A 251 -15.99 8.02 14.44
CA VAL A 251 -16.17 6.77 15.20
C VAL A 251 -15.87 6.99 16.68
N SER A 252 -14.73 7.62 16.97
CA SER A 252 -14.28 7.90 18.35
C SER A 252 -15.23 8.87 19.05
N GLY A 253 -15.70 9.90 18.35
CA GLY A 253 -16.70 10.84 18.86
C GLY A 253 -18.05 10.18 19.19
N THR A 254 -18.46 9.18 18.41
CA THR A 254 -19.68 8.38 18.67
C THR A 254 -19.54 7.49 19.90
N LEU A 255 -18.34 6.98 20.15
CA LEU A 255 -18.05 6.09 21.28
C LEU A 255 -17.91 6.87 22.60
N GLY A 256 -17.37 8.09 22.55
CA GLY A 256 -17.11 8.88 23.75
C GLY A 256 -16.16 8.16 24.71
N ALA A 257 -16.44 8.27 26.02
CA ALA A 257 -15.63 7.62 27.07
C ALA A 257 -16.02 6.15 27.29
N ILE A 258 -15.95 5.33 26.23
CA ILE A 258 -16.24 3.89 26.32
C ILE A 258 -15.11 3.09 26.96
N ALA A 259 -13.88 3.61 26.90
CA ALA A 259 -12.66 2.94 27.34
C ALA A 259 -12.00 3.71 28.49
N ASP A 260 -11.21 3.02 29.32
CA ASP A 260 -10.43 3.65 30.39
C ASP A 260 -9.34 4.56 29.81
N GLU A 261 -8.79 4.18 28.66
CA GLU A 261 -7.80 4.95 27.91
C GLU A 261 -7.98 4.74 26.41
N PHE A 262 -7.69 5.79 25.63
CA PHE A 262 -7.74 5.76 24.19
C PHE A 262 -6.42 6.24 23.62
N CYS A 263 -5.89 5.50 22.65
CA CYS A 263 -4.68 5.86 21.93
C CYS A 263 -4.90 5.74 20.43
N ILE A 264 -4.31 6.65 19.68
CA ILE A 264 -4.20 6.53 18.22
C ILE A 264 -3.22 5.39 17.92
N GLY A 265 -3.67 4.47 17.07
CA GLY A 265 -2.86 3.34 16.62
C GLY A 265 -2.30 3.56 15.22
N SER A 266 -1.29 2.75 14.88
CA SER A 266 -0.67 2.66 13.57
C SER A 266 -0.05 1.26 13.41
N PRO A 267 0.42 0.86 12.23
CA PRO A 267 1.17 -0.38 12.06
C PRO A 267 2.39 -0.49 13.00
N GLU A 268 3.11 0.62 13.22
CA GLU A 268 4.25 0.69 14.13
C GLU A 268 3.82 0.48 15.59
N HIS A 269 2.75 1.16 16.03
CA HIS A 269 2.20 0.99 17.38
C HIS A 269 1.74 -0.46 17.59
N PHE A 270 1.00 -1.04 16.64
CA PHE A 270 0.55 -2.44 16.74
C PHE A 270 1.73 -3.40 16.84
N SER A 271 2.76 -3.23 15.98
CA SER A 271 3.98 -4.03 16.06
C SER A 271 4.67 -3.89 17.42
N ALA A 272 4.80 -2.67 17.94
CA ALA A 272 5.41 -2.41 19.25
C ALA A 272 4.63 -3.10 20.39
N MET A 273 3.30 -3.04 20.38
CA MET A 273 2.46 -3.75 21.36
C MET A 273 2.77 -5.25 21.38
N LEU A 274 2.85 -5.88 20.21
CA LEU A 274 3.11 -7.32 20.12
C LEU A 274 4.50 -7.70 20.66
N HIS A 275 5.52 -6.88 20.39
CA HIS A 275 6.87 -7.05 20.97
C HIS A 275 6.87 -6.86 22.49
N GLN A 276 6.06 -5.94 23.01
CA GLN A 276 5.95 -5.66 24.45
C GLN A 276 5.20 -6.75 25.24
N GLY A 277 4.59 -7.73 24.55
CA GLY A 277 3.92 -8.86 25.18
C GLY A 277 2.40 -8.85 25.06
N TRP A 278 1.82 -7.97 24.24
CA TRP A 278 0.42 -8.07 23.85
C TRP A 278 0.20 -9.24 22.90
N LYS A 279 -0.92 -9.96 23.07
CA LYS A 279 -1.27 -11.12 22.24
C LYS A 279 -2.67 -10.97 21.63
N PRO A 280 -2.83 -11.17 20.31
CA PRO A 280 -4.14 -11.28 19.68
C PRO A 280 -4.87 -12.51 20.22
N LYS A 281 -6.12 -12.32 20.65
CA LYS A 281 -6.99 -13.40 21.15
C LYS A 281 -8.13 -13.71 20.21
N LYS A 282 -8.61 -12.69 19.49
CA LYS A 282 -9.73 -12.82 18.56
C LYS A 282 -9.63 -11.76 17.49
N THR A 283 -9.89 -12.15 16.25
CA THR A 283 -10.00 -11.24 15.11
C THR A 283 -11.43 -11.25 14.61
N LEU A 284 -12.02 -10.07 14.49
CA LEU A 284 -13.36 -9.85 13.95
C LEU A 284 -13.21 -9.12 12.61
N ARG A 285 -13.96 -9.55 11.60
CA ARG A 285 -13.76 -9.15 10.20
C ARG A 285 -15.06 -8.62 9.62
N GLU A 286 -15.00 -7.47 8.96
CA GLU A 286 -16.15 -6.82 8.33
C GLU A 286 -15.82 -6.39 6.89
N GLY A 287 -16.85 -6.15 6.07
CA GLY A 287 -16.69 -5.77 4.67
C GLY A 287 -16.08 -6.87 3.81
N GLN A 288 -15.05 -6.55 3.02
CA GLN A 288 -14.40 -7.48 2.07
C GLN A 288 -13.82 -8.74 2.76
N LEU A 289 -13.52 -8.65 4.06
CA LEU A 289 -12.92 -9.73 4.85
C LEU A 289 -13.96 -10.60 5.58
N ALA A 290 -15.23 -10.18 5.66
CA ALA A 290 -16.27 -10.88 6.43
C ALA A 290 -16.54 -12.30 5.92
N SER A 291 -16.48 -12.50 4.61
CA SER A 291 -16.72 -13.78 3.94
C SER A 291 -15.45 -14.40 3.35
N SER A 292 -14.28 -13.87 3.69
CA SER A 292 -13.02 -14.31 3.10
C SER A 292 -12.37 -15.41 3.92
N ASP A 293 -12.40 -16.63 3.39
CA ASP A 293 -11.58 -17.75 3.87
C ASP A 293 -10.14 -17.69 3.32
N PHE A 294 -9.82 -16.66 2.53
CA PHE A 294 -8.51 -16.54 1.86
C PHE A 294 -7.39 -16.19 2.85
N TYR A 295 -7.69 -15.41 3.90
CA TYR A 295 -6.72 -15.00 4.90
C TYR A 295 -6.99 -15.68 6.26
N SER A 296 -5.97 -16.29 6.86
CA SER A 296 -6.01 -16.73 8.26
C SER A 296 -5.96 -15.52 9.22
N ASP A 297 -6.31 -15.73 10.49
CA ASP A 297 -6.21 -14.67 11.50
C ASP A 297 -4.76 -14.21 11.68
N GLU A 298 -3.80 -15.13 11.58
CA GLU A 298 -2.37 -14.83 11.64
C GLU A 298 -1.96 -13.95 10.47
N GLN A 299 -2.42 -14.25 9.24
CA GLN A 299 -2.14 -13.43 8.07
C GLN A 299 -2.74 -12.02 8.21
N ILE A 300 -3.95 -11.90 8.78
CA ILE A 300 -4.55 -10.59 9.08
C ILE A 300 -3.72 -9.81 10.10
N VAL A 301 -3.29 -10.46 11.18
CA VAL A 301 -2.40 -9.83 12.17
C VAL A 301 -1.11 -9.36 11.49
N GLN A 302 -0.51 -10.16 10.60
CA GLN A 302 0.66 -9.76 9.81
C GLN A 302 0.39 -8.56 8.90
N MET A 303 -0.78 -8.48 8.27
CA MET A 303 -1.16 -7.30 7.47
C MET A 303 -1.23 -6.02 8.33
N ILE A 304 -1.73 -6.12 9.57
CA ILE A 304 -1.81 -4.96 10.50
C ILE A 304 -0.41 -4.48 10.94
N HIS A 305 0.60 -5.36 11.03
CA HIS A 305 2.00 -4.94 11.27
C HIS A 305 2.53 -4.00 10.18
N GLY A 306 1.99 -4.10 8.96
CA GLY A 306 2.36 -3.27 7.83
C GLY A 306 3.76 -3.52 7.28
N MET A 307 4.43 -4.62 7.66
CA MET A 307 5.82 -4.89 7.28
C MET A 307 6.01 -5.05 5.76
N GLU A 308 4.98 -5.30 4.97
CA GLU A 308 5.10 -5.38 3.51
C GLU A 308 4.97 -4.03 2.79
N GLY A 309 4.84 -2.91 3.51
CA GLY A 309 4.85 -1.57 2.92
C GLY A 309 4.16 -0.43 3.67
N ALA A 310 3.31 -0.72 4.64
CA ALA A 310 2.56 0.30 5.39
C ALA A 310 3.35 0.87 6.59
N ASN A 311 4.28 0.10 7.13
CA ASN A 311 5.10 0.47 8.27
C ASN A 311 6.26 1.38 7.82
N ALA A 312 6.42 2.51 8.50
CA ALA A 312 7.40 3.56 8.17
C ALA A 312 8.81 3.27 8.71
N LEU A 313 8.98 2.26 9.57
CA LEU A 313 10.28 1.90 10.13
C LEU A 313 10.74 0.52 9.68
N GLN A 314 9.82 -0.36 9.28
CA GLN A 314 10.08 -1.75 8.96
C GLN A 314 9.55 -2.11 7.58
N PHE A 315 10.36 -2.82 6.79
CA PHE A 315 9.94 -3.44 5.54
C PHE A 315 10.53 -4.85 5.44
N MET A 316 9.68 -5.86 5.29
CA MET A 316 10.10 -7.25 5.09
C MET A 316 9.22 -7.89 4.01
N ARG A 317 9.82 -8.33 2.92
CA ARG A 317 9.08 -8.96 1.81
C ARG A 317 9.98 -9.87 0.97
N VAL A 318 9.38 -10.94 0.44
CA VAL A 318 9.98 -11.75 -0.63
C VAL A 318 9.19 -11.51 -1.91
N PHE A 319 9.87 -11.11 -2.97
CA PHE A 319 9.26 -10.79 -4.27
C PHE A 319 10.14 -11.27 -5.42
N LYS A 320 9.61 -11.24 -6.66
CA LYS A 320 10.30 -11.76 -7.84
C LYS A 320 10.21 -10.80 -9.02
N SER A 321 11.30 -10.66 -9.78
CA SER A 321 11.30 -9.84 -11.00
C SER A 321 10.35 -10.37 -12.08
N SER A 322 10.05 -11.68 -12.08
CA SER A 322 9.05 -12.27 -13.00
C SER A 322 7.61 -11.84 -12.70
N ASN A 323 7.33 -11.32 -11.50
CA ASN A 323 6.06 -10.67 -11.17
C ASN A 323 6.27 -9.16 -11.08
N GLN A 324 6.26 -8.49 -12.23
CA GLN A 324 6.60 -7.07 -12.33
C GLN A 324 5.74 -6.17 -11.43
N LEU A 325 4.45 -6.48 -11.26
CA LEU A 325 3.55 -5.71 -10.40
C LEU A 325 3.95 -5.78 -8.93
N ASP A 326 4.24 -6.98 -8.43
CA ASP A 326 4.72 -7.22 -7.06
C ASP A 326 6.11 -6.62 -6.84
N PHE A 327 6.98 -6.71 -7.85
CA PHE A 327 8.31 -6.10 -7.79
C PHE A 327 8.24 -4.57 -7.69
N ASP A 328 7.49 -3.92 -8.58
CA ASP A 328 7.38 -2.45 -8.58
C ASP A 328 6.68 -1.95 -7.32
N ASP A 329 5.67 -2.67 -6.82
CA ASP A 329 5.02 -2.38 -5.55
C ASP A 329 5.96 -2.56 -4.36
N ALA A 330 6.76 -3.62 -4.30
CA ALA A 330 7.74 -3.85 -3.25
C ALA A 330 8.82 -2.75 -3.23
N VAL A 331 9.32 -2.35 -4.40
CA VAL A 331 10.29 -1.24 -4.52
C VAL A 331 9.67 0.05 -4.00
N LYS A 332 8.50 0.43 -4.50
CA LYS A 332 7.79 1.64 -4.07
C LYS A 332 7.52 1.63 -2.56
N SER A 333 7.03 0.51 -2.04
CA SER A 333 6.65 0.34 -0.63
C SER A 333 7.86 0.38 0.30
N SER A 334 9.00 -0.17 -0.11
CA SER A 334 10.24 -0.14 0.68
C SER A 334 10.75 1.28 0.96
N GLN A 335 10.48 2.23 0.06
CA GLN A 335 10.90 3.63 0.21
C GLN A 335 10.33 4.27 1.47
N ARG A 336 9.15 3.82 1.92
CA ARG A 336 8.54 4.34 3.15
C ARG A 336 9.40 4.04 4.38
N ALA A 337 9.95 2.82 4.45
CA ALA A 337 10.85 2.42 5.52
C ALA A 337 12.25 3.04 5.38
N LEU A 338 12.63 3.50 4.19
CA LEU A 338 13.95 4.10 3.93
C LEU A 338 13.98 5.62 4.12
N LEU A 339 12.81 6.26 4.20
CA LEU A 339 12.67 7.71 4.37
C LEU A 339 13.54 8.21 5.53
N GLY A 340 14.38 9.23 5.28
CA GLY A 340 15.31 9.80 6.27
C GLY A 340 16.71 9.14 6.27
N ASN A 341 16.93 8.08 5.51
CA ASN A 341 18.24 7.45 5.33
C ASN A 341 18.68 7.50 3.87
N GLU A 342 19.30 8.61 3.45
CA GLU A 342 19.68 8.84 2.04
C GLU A 342 20.65 7.79 1.51
N ASN A 343 21.62 7.36 2.33
CA ASN A 343 22.60 6.35 1.95
C ASN A 343 21.93 5.02 1.61
N TRP A 344 21.02 4.53 2.46
CA TRP A 344 20.33 3.27 2.18
C TRP A 344 19.27 3.43 1.10
N THR A 345 18.64 4.59 0.97
CA THR A 345 17.68 4.90 -0.11
C THR A 345 18.35 4.78 -1.47
N LEU A 346 19.45 5.53 -1.69
CA LEU A 346 20.20 5.50 -2.95
C LEU A 346 20.72 4.08 -3.25
N ALA A 347 21.20 3.39 -2.22
CA ALA A 347 21.67 2.03 -2.40
C ALA A 347 20.55 1.11 -2.86
N CYS A 348 19.41 1.11 -2.17
CA CYS A 348 18.24 0.32 -2.54
C CYS A 348 17.78 0.59 -3.97
N ASP A 349 17.77 1.85 -4.42
CA ASP A 349 17.40 2.20 -5.80
C ASP A 349 18.35 1.54 -6.83
N VAL A 350 19.66 1.60 -6.58
CA VAL A 350 20.66 0.92 -7.41
C VAL A 350 20.47 -0.60 -7.37
N LEU A 351 20.20 -1.16 -6.18
CA LEU A 351 20.05 -2.60 -5.98
C LEU A 351 18.80 -3.17 -6.64
N PHE A 352 17.65 -2.52 -6.47
CA PHE A 352 16.41 -2.96 -7.08
C PHE A 352 16.42 -2.78 -8.59
N SER A 353 17.11 -1.75 -9.10
CA SER A 353 17.36 -1.62 -10.54
C SER A 353 18.14 -2.83 -11.10
N ARG A 354 19.14 -3.33 -10.35
CA ARG A 354 19.86 -4.57 -10.70
C ARG A 354 18.98 -5.81 -10.51
N GLY A 355 18.12 -5.83 -9.51
CA GLY A 355 17.19 -6.93 -9.21
C GLY A 355 16.18 -7.23 -10.32
N LYS A 356 15.98 -6.30 -11.27
CA LYS A 356 15.21 -6.53 -12.50
C LYS A 356 15.90 -7.48 -13.50
N LEU A 357 17.19 -7.77 -13.33
CA LEU A 357 17.97 -8.64 -14.23
C LEU A 357 17.94 -10.10 -13.75
N GLU A 358 17.26 -10.99 -14.49
CA GLU A 358 17.31 -12.47 -14.36
C GLU A 358 17.33 -13.03 -12.91
N THR A 359 16.50 -12.50 -12.00
CA THR A 359 16.40 -12.98 -10.61
C THR A 359 15.28 -13.99 -10.40
N THR A 360 15.48 -14.98 -9.52
CA THR A 360 14.43 -15.92 -9.09
C THR A 360 13.67 -15.45 -7.86
N SER A 361 14.35 -14.71 -6.97
CA SER A 361 13.73 -14.03 -5.83
C SER A 361 14.62 -12.92 -5.29
N VAL A 362 13.98 -11.94 -4.68
CA VAL A 362 14.59 -10.89 -3.86
C VAL A 362 13.95 -10.99 -2.48
N PHE A 363 14.77 -11.14 -1.44
CA PHE A 363 14.36 -10.96 -0.05
C PHE A 363 14.88 -9.61 0.42
N ALA A 364 14.02 -8.80 1.01
CA ALA A 364 14.39 -7.54 1.64
C ALA A 364 13.87 -7.54 3.08
N ASP A 365 14.71 -7.09 4.01
CA ASP A 365 14.42 -6.90 5.42
C ASP A 365 15.13 -5.64 5.91
N ILE A 366 14.35 -4.61 6.17
CA ILE A 366 14.77 -3.25 6.50
C ILE A 366 14.14 -2.90 7.83
N TYR A 367 14.96 -2.41 8.74
CA TYR A 367 14.56 -1.75 9.96
C TYR A 367 15.37 -0.44 10.09
N ASN A 368 14.72 0.67 9.86
CA ASN A 368 15.32 2.00 9.85
C ASN A 368 14.72 2.83 10.99
N CYS A 369 15.23 2.62 12.19
CA CYS A 369 14.65 3.22 13.40
C CYS A 369 14.83 4.75 13.48
N LEU A 370 15.84 5.31 12.80
CA LEU A 370 16.19 6.74 12.77
C LEU A 370 16.10 7.41 14.15
N CYS A 371 16.62 6.74 15.17
CA CYS A 371 16.60 7.26 16.52
C CYS A 371 17.78 6.72 17.34
N LEU A 372 18.99 7.15 17.00
CA LEU A 372 20.22 6.76 17.68
C LEU A 372 20.12 6.85 19.21
N PRO A 373 19.53 7.90 19.84
CA PRO A 373 19.36 7.93 21.29
C PRO A 373 18.63 6.72 21.87
N GLU A 374 17.55 6.28 21.23
CA GLU A 374 16.77 5.11 21.67
C GLU A 374 17.53 3.81 21.40
N THR A 375 18.23 3.71 20.26
CA THR A 375 19.11 2.59 19.95
C THR A 375 20.22 2.44 21.01
N LEU A 376 20.93 3.52 21.34
CA LEU A 376 21.99 3.51 22.36
C LEU A 376 21.41 3.15 23.73
N TYR A 377 20.28 3.73 24.12
CA TYR A 377 19.62 3.41 25.38
C TYR A 377 19.20 1.93 25.47
N ALA A 378 18.58 1.38 24.41
CA ALA A 378 18.15 -0.01 24.37
C ALA A 378 19.32 -1.00 24.44
N ILE A 379 20.40 -0.75 23.69
CA ILE A 379 21.61 -1.56 23.72
C ILE A 379 22.24 -1.50 25.11
N ALA A 380 22.40 -0.31 25.68
CA ALA A 380 23.06 -0.11 26.96
C ALA A 380 22.29 -0.71 28.14
N LYS A 381 20.96 -0.53 28.16
CA LYS A 381 20.13 -0.96 29.29
C LYS A 381 19.75 -2.43 29.22
N ASN A 382 19.48 -2.95 28.02
CA ASN A 382 18.91 -4.28 27.83
C ASN A 382 19.83 -5.25 27.09
N GLY A 383 20.98 -4.79 26.56
CA GLY A 383 21.79 -5.58 25.63
C GLY A 383 21.06 -5.88 24.32
N ASP A 384 20.02 -5.12 24.00
CA ASP A 384 19.12 -5.41 22.89
C ASP A 384 19.58 -4.73 21.60
N PHE A 385 20.38 -5.46 20.82
CA PHE A 385 20.82 -5.04 19.50
C PHE A 385 19.71 -5.10 18.44
N GLY A 386 18.52 -5.63 18.76
CA GLY A 386 17.36 -5.61 17.87
C GLY A 386 16.88 -4.19 17.53
N TYR A 387 17.23 -3.20 18.35
CA TYR A 387 16.99 -1.77 18.09
C TYR A 387 18.03 -1.11 17.19
N SER A 388 19.04 -1.86 16.71
CA SER A 388 20.02 -1.34 15.77
C SER A 388 19.41 -1.26 14.36
N PRO A 389 19.68 -0.19 13.59
CA PRO A 389 19.31 -0.13 12.19
C PRO A 389 19.81 -1.38 11.43
N LYS A 390 18.93 -1.97 10.63
CA LYS A 390 19.20 -3.16 9.82
C LYS A 390 18.76 -2.92 8.38
N LEU A 391 19.60 -3.30 7.43
CA LEU A 391 19.19 -3.48 6.05
C LEU A 391 19.79 -4.78 5.56
N GLN A 392 18.96 -5.66 5.02
CA GLN A 392 19.39 -6.91 4.43
C GLN A 392 18.62 -7.13 3.13
N ILE A 393 19.34 -7.21 2.02
CA ILE A 393 18.76 -7.53 0.71
C ILE A 393 19.51 -8.74 0.14
N VAL A 394 18.79 -9.79 -0.20
CA VAL A 394 19.37 -10.99 -0.83
C VAL A 394 18.71 -11.18 -2.19
N VAL A 395 19.53 -11.13 -3.22
CA VAL A 395 19.13 -11.32 -4.62
C VAL A 395 19.61 -12.68 -5.08
N ASN A 396 18.68 -13.59 -5.36
CA ASN A 396 19.00 -14.91 -5.89
C ASN A 396 18.89 -14.90 -7.41
N GLN A 397 19.95 -15.33 -8.09
CA GLN A 397 20.01 -15.35 -9.54
C GLN A 397 19.26 -16.57 -10.10
N SER A 398 18.93 -16.53 -11.40
CA SER A 398 18.21 -17.61 -12.07
C SER A 398 19.02 -18.90 -12.27
N ASP A 399 20.34 -18.83 -12.14
CA ASP A 399 21.21 -20.02 -12.20
C ASP A 399 21.09 -20.94 -10.98
N GLY A 400 20.43 -20.49 -9.90
CA GLY A 400 20.25 -21.21 -8.64
C GLY A 400 21.55 -21.46 -7.87
N LYS A 401 22.67 -20.86 -8.28
CA LYS A 401 24.02 -21.08 -7.72
C LYS A 401 24.70 -19.79 -7.28
N SER A 402 24.26 -18.65 -7.81
CA SER A 402 24.77 -17.35 -7.43
C SER A 402 23.70 -16.51 -6.74
N SER A 403 24.14 -15.81 -5.70
CA SER A 403 23.34 -14.83 -4.99
C SER A 403 24.19 -13.62 -4.67
N GLU A 404 23.57 -12.46 -4.54
CA GLU A 404 24.20 -11.29 -3.96
C GLU A 404 23.47 -10.94 -2.67
N ALA A 405 24.22 -10.76 -1.58
CA ALA A 405 23.70 -10.29 -0.32
C ALA A 405 24.24 -8.88 -0.04
N PHE A 406 23.36 -8.01 0.40
CA PHE A 406 23.65 -6.65 0.81
C PHE A 406 23.27 -6.51 2.28
N SER A 407 24.19 -6.03 3.09
CA SER A 407 23.99 -5.85 4.54
C SER A 407 24.35 -4.43 4.93
N GLY A 408 23.37 -3.66 5.36
CA GLY A 408 23.58 -2.35 5.95
C GLY A 408 24.14 -2.48 7.36
N PHE A 409 24.92 -1.48 7.77
CA PHE A 409 25.47 -1.39 9.11
C PHE A 409 25.71 0.07 9.49
N VAL A 410 25.88 0.32 10.78
CA VAL A 410 26.32 1.61 11.31
C VAL A 410 27.83 1.56 11.51
N ALA A 411 28.55 2.37 10.73
CA ALA A 411 30.00 2.49 10.76
C ALA A 411 30.41 3.59 11.73
N TRP A 412 31.48 3.37 12.48
CA TRP A 412 32.10 4.34 13.37
C TRP A 412 33.48 4.71 12.84
N ASP A 413 33.85 5.99 12.94
CA ASP A 413 35.18 6.49 12.58
C ASP A 413 36.31 5.99 13.51
N GLY A 414 35.95 5.40 14.65
CA GLY A 414 36.88 4.79 15.60
C GLY A 414 37.39 5.72 16.68
N ASP A 415 36.98 7.00 16.69
CA ASP A 415 37.51 8.03 17.59
C ASP A 415 36.42 8.94 18.18
N THR A 416 35.46 9.40 17.38
CA THR A 416 34.50 10.42 17.81
C THR A 416 33.53 9.89 18.85
N CYS A 417 33.40 10.61 19.96
CA CYS A 417 32.41 10.36 21.01
C CYS A 417 32.11 11.70 21.73
N PRO A 418 30.84 12.03 22.02
CA PRO A 418 30.52 13.22 22.80
C PRO A 418 31.11 13.19 24.21
N GLU A 419 31.49 14.36 24.73
CA GLU A 419 32.09 14.47 26.07
C GLU A 419 31.14 14.01 27.19
N SER A 420 29.84 14.28 27.04
CA SER A 420 28.80 13.86 27.96
C SER A 420 27.42 13.85 27.29
N PRO A 421 26.44 13.12 27.85
CA PRO A 421 25.06 13.12 27.35
C PRO A 421 24.42 14.50 27.33
N ASP A 422 24.73 15.35 28.32
CA ASP A 422 24.21 16.72 28.39
C ASP A 422 24.69 17.59 27.22
N VAL A 423 26.01 17.56 26.96
CA VAL A 423 26.61 18.25 25.81
C VAL A 423 26.03 17.72 24.49
N PHE A 424 25.82 16.41 24.40
CA PHE A 424 25.17 15.78 23.25
C PHE A 424 23.75 16.31 23.01
N PHE A 425 22.85 16.23 24.00
CA PHE A 425 21.47 16.69 23.83
C PHE A 425 21.36 18.21 23.64
N GLN A 426 22.23 18.99 24.28
CA GLN A 426 22.32 20.43 24.04
C GLN A 426 22.69 20.73 22.59
N SER A 427 23.64 19.98 22.02
CA SER A 427 24.06 20.14 20.63
C SER A 427 23.01 19.61 19.65
N LEU A 428 22.32 18.51 19.99
CA LEU A 428 21.32 17.86 19.14
C LEU A 428 20.07 18.73 18.97
N SER A 429 19.41 19.04 20.09
CA SER A 429 18.06 19.62 20.15
C SER A 429 17.95 20.80 21.13
N GLY A 430 19.06 21.27 21.70
CA GLY A 430 19.03 22.29 22.75
C GLY A 430 18.62 21.76 24.12
N GLY A 431 18.73 20.45 24.35
CA GLY A 431 18.43 19.77 25.60
C GLY A 431 17.57 18.51 25.43
N LEU A 432 17.54 17.67 26.47
CA LEU A 432 16.80 16.40 26.47
C LEU A 432 15.29 16.58 26.38
N GLU A 433 14.75 17.60 27.04
CA GLU A 433 13.32 17.93 27.01
C GLU A 433 12.85 18.23 25.58
N ASN A 434 13.61 19.05 24.85
CA ASN A 434 13.32 19.34 23.46
C ASN A 434 13.39 18.09 22.57
N PHE A 435 14.33 17.17 22.83
CA PHE A 435 14.39 15.90 22.11
C PHE A 435 13.09 15.08 22.32
N TYR A 436 12.65 14.93 23.57
CA TYR A 436 11.39 14.21 23.86
C TYR A 436 10.15 14.92 23.34
N MET A 437 10.14 16.26 23.31
CA MET A 437 9.08 17.03 22.65
C MET A 437 9.04 16.72 21.14
N GLN A 438 10.18 16.72 20.45
CA GLN A 438 10.27 16.35 19.03
C GLN A 438 9.83 14.89 18.80
N LYS A 439 10.14 13.98 19.73
CA LYS A 439 9.65 12.59 19.70
C LYS A 439 8.14 12.54 19.82
N GLN A 440 7.55 13.31 20.73
CA GLN A 440 6.11 13.35 20.97
C GLN A 440 5.33 13.84 19.75
N VAL A 441 5.88 14.78 18.98
CA VAL A 441 5.26 15.29 17.73
C VAL A 441 5.70 14.52 16.49
N GLY A 442 6.44 13.42 16.62
CA GLY A 442 6.84 12.56 15.50
C GLY A 442 7.93 13.14 14.59
N ALA A 443 8.73 14.08 15.07
CA ALA A 443 9.77 14.76 14.31
C ALA A 443 11.21 14.37 14.71
N ALA A 444 11.39 13.56 15.77
CA ALA A 444 12.72 13.17 16.26
C ALA A 444 13.61 12.48 15.20
N TRP A 445 13.01 11.78 14.23
CA TRP A 445 13.75 11.12 13.15
C TRP A 445 14.59 12.09 12.30
N GLN A 446 14.20 13.36 12.21
CA GLN A 446 14.94 14.39 11.49
C GLN A 446 16.28 14.75 12.17
N LEU A 447 16.44 14.37 13.45
CA LEU A 447 17.65 14.63 14.22
C LEU A 447 18.66 13.48 14.12
N ASP A 448 18.29 12.35 13.52
CA ASP A 448 19.09 11.13 13.57
C ASP A 448 20.45 11.27 12.88
N GLU A 449 20.48 11.80 11.66
CA GLU A 449 21.74 12.03 10.94
C GLU A 449 22.71 12.91 11.73
N LYS A 450 22.18 13.98 12.35
CA LYS A 450 22.95 14.84 13.25
C LYS A 450 23.43 14.09 14.49
N ALA A 451 22.58 13.25 15.09
CA ALA A 451 22.95 12.42 16.23
C ALA A 451 24.08 11.46 15.86
N MET A 452 23.98 10.80 14.71
CA MET A 452 25.00 9.91 14.15
C MET A 452 26.32 10.65 13.95
N HIS A 453 26.29 11.82 13.31
CA HIS A 453 27.49 12.63 13.06
C HIS A 453 28.20 13.06 14.36
N LEU A 454 27.45 13.45 15.39
CA LEU A 454 28.00 13.81 16.71
C LEU A 454 28.72 12.63 17.40
N HIS A 455 28.45 11.39 16.98
CA HIS A 455 29.10 10.17 17.46
C HIS A 455 30.11 9.58 16.45
N GLY A 456 30.42 10.30 15.35
CA GLY A 456 31.26 9.78 14.27
C GLY A 456 30.68 8.56 13.56
N LEU A 457 29.35 8.43 13.58
CA LEU A 457 28.63 7.32 12.99
C LEU A 457 28.09 7.69 11.61
N THR A 458 28.05 6.71 10.71
CA THR A 458 27.42 6.84 9.39
C THR A 458 26.81 5.52 8.94
N TYR A 459 25.82 5.58 8.05
CA TYR A 459 25.24 4.40 7.42
C TYR A 459 26.16 3.87 6.32
N GLY A 460 26.57 2.61 6.46
CA GLY A 460 27.36 1.88 5.48
C GLY A 460 26.59 0.69 4.89
N LEU A 461 27.14 0.13 3.81
CA LEU A 461 26.64 -1.05 3.13
C LEU A 461 27.78 -2.00 2.76
N VAL A 462 27.59 -3.29 3.03
CA VAL A 462 28.46 -4.37 2.56
C VAL A 462 27.74 -5.14 1.46
N ARG A 463 28.43 -5.40 0.35
CA ARG A 463 28.00 -6.34 -0.69
C ARG A 463 28.85 -7.59 -0.62
N LEU A 464 28.18 -8.73 -0.61
CA LEU A 464 28.75 -10.07 -0.63
C LEU A 464 28.26 -10.80 -1.88
N ALA A 465 29.18 -11.14 -2.78
CA ALA A 465 28.86 -12.06 -3.87
C ALA A 465 29.01 -13.50 -3.35
N ILE A 466 27.97 -14.30 -3.50
CA ILE A 466 27.90 -15.68 -3.02
C ILE A 466 27.82 -16.60 -4.24
N ARG A 467 28.67 -17.64 -4.27
CA ARG A 467 28.69 -18.68 -5.31
C ARG A 467 28.78 -20.04 -4.66
N ASP A 468 27.88 -20.94 -5.04
CA ASP A 468 27.79 -22.30 -4.48
C ASP A 468 27.76 -22.31 -2.93
N GLY A 469 27.10 -21.32 -2.33
CA GLY A 469 26.97 -21.16 -0.87
C GLY A 469 28.20 -20.57 -0.16
N ALA A 470 29.27 -20.22 -0.89
CA ALA A 470 30.47 -19.59 -0.34
C ALA A 470 30.58 -18.11 -0.76
N ILE A 471 31.13 -17.27 0.12
CA ILE A 471 31.44 -15.87 -0.21
C ILE A 471 32.60 -15.87 -1.21
N ALA A 472 32.33 -15.40 -2.42
CA ALA A 472 33.31 -15.28 -3.50
C ALA A 472 34.09 -13.95 -3.46
N SER A 473 33.45 -12.87 -3.00
CA SER A 473 34.05 -11.53 -2.87
C SER A 473 33.21 -10.61 -2.00
N GLY A 474 33.84 -9.62 -1.36
CA GLY A 474 33.19 -8.60 -0.53
C GLY A 474 33.64 -7.19 -0.88
N SER A 475 32.72 -6.23 -0.79
CA SER A 475 33.02 -4.80 -0.98
C SER A 475 32.16 -3.94 -0.07
N ILE A 476 32.63 -2.74 0.28
CA ILE A 476 31.95 -1.80 1.19
C ILE A 476 31.74 -0.45 0.51
N SER A 477 30.60 0.19 0.76
CA SER A 477 30.27 1.58 0.36
C SER A 477 29.72 2.34 1.57
N TYR A 478 30.03 3.65 1.62
CA TYR A 478 29.52 4.60 2.62
C TYR A 478 28.80 5.80 1.97
N ASP A 479 28.64 5.77 0.64
CA ASP A 479 28.13 6.87 -0.20
C ASP A 479 26.82 6.50 -0.93
N GLY A 480 26.12 5.46 -0.45
CA GLY A 480 24.85 5.03 -1.00
C GLY A 480 24.93 4.25 -2.32
N GLY A 481 26.08 3.63 -2.63
CA GLY A 481 26.13 2.50 -3.57
C GLY A 481 26.67 2.78 -4.96
N GLU A 482 27.16 3.99 -5.24
CA GLU A 482 27.84 4.29 -6.51
C GLU A 482 29.32 3.88 -6.49
N THR A 483 30.03 4.08 -5.37
CA THR A 483 31.43 3.67 -5.26
C THR A 483 31.63 2.54 -4.24
N TRP A 484 31.92 1.34 -4.77
CA TRP A 484 32.27 0.18 -3.98
C TRP A 484 33.78 0.08 -3.84
N ARG A 485 34.27 -0.10 -2.61
CA ARG A 485 35.69 -0.41 -2.36
C ARG A 485 35.82 -1.90 -2.13
N ASP A 486 36.65 -2.54 -2.94
CA ASP A 486 37.02 -3.95 -2.74
C ASP A 486 37.71 -4.11 -1.38
N THR A 487 37.29 -5.11 -0.62
CA THR A 487 37.84 -5.42 0.69
C THR A 487 38.21 -6.89 0.75
N GLU A 488 39.34 -7.20 1.40
CA GLU A 488 39.61 -8.59 1.74
C GLU A 488 38.52 -9.11 2.68
N PRO A 489 38.07 -10.37 2.52
CA PRO A 489 37.13 -10.99 3.45
C PRO A 489 37.65 -10.88 4.89
N GLY A 490 36.92 -10.18 5.76
CA GLY A 490 37.27 -10.01 7.19
C GLY A 490 37.84 -8.64 7.60
N ILE A 491 37.94 -7.66 6.70
CA ILE A 491 38.20 -6.27 7.12
C ILE A 491 36.97 -5.73 7.85
N HIS A 492 37.07 -5.66 9.18
CA HIS A 492 36.04 -5.07 10.04
C HIS A 492 36.18 -3.54 10.03
N ALA A 493 35.21 -2.85 9.44
CA ALA A 493 34.97 -1.46 9.79
C ALA A 493 34.59 -1.39 11.29
N CYS A 494 35.11 -0.40 12.02
CA CYS A 494 34.60 -0.12 13.35
C CYS A 494 33.09 0.16 13.21
N ASN A 495 32.27 -0.47 14.05
CA ASN A 495 30.82 -0.39 13.96
C ASN A 495 30.21 0.11 15.29
N LEU A 496 28.88 0.14 15.36
CA LEU A 496 28.17 0.56 16.57
C LEU A 496 28.55 -0.26 17.81
N ASN A 497 28.83 -1.55 17.68
CA ASN A 497 29.27 -2.38 18.81
C ASN A 497 30.67 -1.94 19.27
N ASP A 498 31.59 -1.66 18.33
CA ASP A 498 32.90 -1.11 18.67
C ASP A 498 32.78 0.23 19.41
N PHE A 499 31.86 1.10 18.97
CA PHE A 499 31.56 2.36 19.65
C PHE A 499 31.11 2.11 21.09
N VAL A 500 30.13 1.22 21.30
CA VAL A 500 29.58 0.91 22.61
C VAL A 500 30.64 0.31 23.54
N GLU A 501 31.43 -0.64 23.05
CA GLU A 501 32.46 -1.32 23.84
C GLU A 501 33.60 -0.37 24.23
N ARG A 502 34.09 0.46 23.30
CA ARG A 502 35.20 1.38 23.58
C ARG A 502 34.78 2.60 24.38
N ASN A 503 33.50 2.99 24.33
CA ASN A 503 32.96 4.16 25.02
C ASN A 503 31.98 3.79 26.15
N ALA A 504 32.14 2.63 26.79
CA ALA A 504 31.23 2.12 27.83
C ALA A 504 30.91 3.15 28.93
N LYS A 505 31.89 3.96 29.37
CA LYS A 505 31.66 5.03 30.37
C LYS A 505 30.67 6.10 29.90
N TYR A 506 30.76 6.49 28.64
CA TYR A 506 29.82 7.45 28.04
C TYR A 506 28.43 6.82 27.93
N VAL A 507 28.36 5.57 27.47
CA VAL A 507 27.11 4.81 27.33
C VAL A 507 26.39 4.61 28.67
N ASP A 508 27.14 4.30 29.74
CA ASP A 508 26.61 4.23 31.11
C ASP A 508 26.12 5.60 31.61
N ALA A 509 26.85 6.68 31.31
CA ALA A 509 26.40 8.02 31.65
C ALA A 509 25.12 8.40 30.89
N PHE A 510 25.01 7.94 29.64
CA PHE A 510 23.87 8.19 28.76
C PHE A 510 22.57 7.59 29.30
N THR A 511 22.59 6.32 29.71
CA THR A 511 21.43 5.65 30.30
C THR A 511 20.99 6.32 31.60
N ASN A 512 21.94 6.64 32.49
CA ASN A 512 21.65 7.33 33.74
C ASN A 512 21.05 8.72 33.53
N TYR A 513 21.50 9.45 32.51
CA TYR A 513 20.99 10.77 32.18
C TYR A 513 19.53 10.71 31.72
N ILE A 514 19.19 9.72 30.86
CA ILE A 514 17.82 9.49 30.42
C ILE A 514 16.92 9.00 31.58
N ASP A 515 17.37 8.01 32.35
CA ASP A 515 16.61 7.49 33.49
C ASP A 515 16.32 8.56 34.54
N GLY A 516 17.29 9.47 34.77
CA GLY A 516 17.13 10.61 35.66
C GLY A 516 16.14 11.67 35.18
N TYR A 517 15.77 11.66 33.90
CA TYR A 517 14.72 12.50 33.32
C TYR A 517 13.36 11.79 33.35
N VAL A 518 13.31 10.54 32.87
CA VAL A 518 12.07 9.75 32.84
C VAL A 518 11.52 9.53 34.25
N GLY A 519 12.37 9.26 35.24
CA GLY A 519 11.93 9.07 36.64
C GLY A 519 11.43 10.34 37.35
N ARG A 520 11.40 11.49 36.68
CA ARG A 520 10.79 12.74 37.20
C ARG A 520 9.31 12.88 36.82
N PHE A 521 8.84 12.05 35.91
CA PHE A 521 7.46 11.96 35.44
C PHE A 521 6.90 10.58 35.77
#